data_AF-A0A497LUF1-F1
#
_entry.id   AF-A0A497LUF1-F1
#
_cell.length_a   1.000
_cell.length_b   1.000
_cell.length_c   1.000
_cell.angle_alpha   90.00
_cell.angle_beta   90.00
_cell.angle_gamma   90.00
#
_symmetry.space_group_name_H-M   'P 1'
#
loop_
_entity.id
_entity.type
_entity.pdbx_description
1 polymer ?
#
loop_
_entity_poly.entity_id
_entity_poly.type
_entity_poly.pdbx_seq_one_letter_code
_entity_poly.pdbx_strand_id
1 'polypeptide(L)'
;TLGSFGAVAVSGMDRFDQVDELSMREYLKSRIFALNKLNLVVTTLYVAAVAIYLLVFGKAPIVELITAIAGINLLFAMIRSIINLNLMRKFTELRLSLKNLPHYLTASIIMTTVVYMIRLRIGPIPARAIEAAPPILILVAVGTLTYGAILYLISKEFRTLLREVRSFILNTYL
;
A
#
# COMPACT_ATOMS: atom_id res chain seq x y z
N THR A 1 -18.59 14.79 -11.76
CA THR A 1 -19.92 14.83 -11.12
C THR A 1 -19.79 14.43 -9.66
N LEU A 2 -19.62 15.41 -8.76
CA LEU A 2 -19.61 15.17 -7.30
C LEU A 2 -20.88 14.43 -6.82
N GLY A 3 -22.00 14.60 -7.53
CA GLY A 3 -23.25 13.89 -7.27
C GLY A 3 -23.17 12.35 -7.41
N SER A 4 -22.29 11.80 -8.25
CA SER A 4 -22.17 10.33 -8.37
C SER A 4 -21.36 9.72 -7.22
N PHE A 5 -20.39 10.46 -6.66
CA PHE A 5 -19.64 10.02 -5.50
C PHE A 5 -20.50 10.04 -4.22
N GLY A 6 -21.35 11.06 -4.06
CA GLY A 6 -22.31 11.13 -2.95
C GLY A 6 -23.35 10.01 -2.99
N ALA A 7 -23.91 9.71 -4.17
CA ALA A 7 -24.88 8.61 -4.32
C ALA A 7 -24.26 7.23 -4.08
N VAL A 8 -22.99 7.01 -4.48
CA VAL A 8 -22.27 5.77 -4.21
C VAL A 8 -21.95 5.60 -2.72
N ALA A 9 -21.57 6.68 -2.03
CA ALA A 9 -21.36 6.67 -0.58
C ALA A 9 -22.65 6.35 0.20
N VAL A 10 -23.80 6.88 -0.25
CA VAL A 10 -25.13 6.58 0.34
C VAL A 10 -25.58 5.16 0.03
N SER A 11 -25.26 4.60 -1.14
CA SER A 11 -25.59 3.19 -1.46
C SER A 11 -24.70 2.17 -0.75
N GLY A 12 -23.52 2.58 -0.29
CA GLY A 12 -22.59 1.77 0.50
C GLY A 12 -22.90 1.73 2.00
N MET A 13 -23.88 2.51 2.45
CA MET A 13 -24.34 2.58 3.82
C MET A 13 -25.03 1.26 4.18
N ASP A 14 -24.46 0.50 5.11
CA ASP A 14 -25.01 -0.79 5.54
C ASP A 14 -26.28 -0.52 6.37
N ARG A 15 -27.20 -1.48 6.49
CA ARG A 15 -28.39 -1.32 7.37
C ARG A 15 -28.00 -1.02 8.83
N PHE A 16 -26.76 -1.34 9.17
CA PHE A 16 -26.06 -0.98 10.40
C PHE A 16 -26.01 0.55 10.66
N ASP A 17 -25.89 1.38 9.63
CA ASP A 17 -25.74 2.84 9.78
C ASP A 17 -27.10 3.59 9.85
N GLN A 18 -28.23 2.87 9.80
CA GLN A 18 -29.58 3.44 9.68
C GLN A 18 -30.45 3.33 10.95
N VAL A 19 -29.94 2.73 12.03
CA VAL A 19 -30.75 2.42 13.22
C VAL A 19 -30.02 2.82 14.51
N ASP A 20 -30.69 3.58 15.38
CA ASP A 20 -30.12 4.15 16.62
C ASP A 20 -29.83 3.12 17.73
N GLU A 21 -30.50 1.96 17.71
CA GLU A 21 -30.28 0.87 18.66
C GLU A 21 -29.93 -0.44 17.94
N LEU A 22 -28.71 -0.92 18.14
CA LEU A 22 -28.18 -2.13 17.53
C LEU A 22 -27.92 -3.21 18.58
N SER A 23 -28.48 -4.40 18.36
CA SER A 23 -28.14 -5.55 19.21
C SER A 23 -26.77 -6.13 18.83
N MET A 24 -26.02 -6.65 19.82
CA MET A 24 -24.73 -7.32 19.59
C MET A 24 -24.80 -8.45 18.56
N ARG A 25 -25.96 -9.12 18.44
CA ARG A 25 -26.18 -10.19 17.46
C ARG A 25 -26.23 -9.66 16.03
N GLU A 26 -26.75 -8.45 15.81
CA GLU A 26 -26.82 -7.80 14.50
C GLU A 26 -25.46 -7.22 14.12
N TYR A 27 -24.72 -6.66 15.07
CA TYR A 27 -23.32 -6.25 14.86
C TYR A 27 -22.44 -7.42 14.42
N LEU A 28 -22.52 -8.57 15.10
CA LEU A 28 -21.76 -9.78 14.74
C LEU A 28 -22.14 -10.36 13.37
N LYS A 29 -23.34 -10.06 12.87
CA LYS A 29 -23.82 -10.46 11.54
C LYS A 29 -23.51 -9.42 10.46
N SER A 30 -23.06 -8.22 10.83
CA SER A 30 -22.78 -7.12 9.92
C SER A 30 -21.61 -7.40 8.99
N ARG A 31 -21.57 -6.70 7.85
CA ARG A 31 -20.48 -6.80 6.88
C ARG A 31 -19.18 -6.22 7.43
N ILE A 32 -19.28 -5.22 8.31
CA ILE A 32 -18.16 -4.59 9.02
C ILE A 32 -17.47 -5.62 9.94
N PHE A 33 -18.24 -6.39 10.69
CA PHE A 33 -17.68 -7.44 11.53
C PHE A 33 -17.01 -8.56 10.70
N ALA A 34 -17.59 -8.92 9.55
CA ALA A 34 -16.98 -9.89 8.64
C ALA A 34 -15.63 -9.41 8.08
N LEU A 35 -15.52 -8.13 7.71
CA LEU A 35 -14.26 -7.49 7.29
C LEU A 35 -13.22 -7.52 8.41
N ASN A 36 -13.61 -7.17 9.63
CA ASN A 36 -12.69 -7.14 10.76
C ASN A 36 -12.23 -8.56 11.16
N LYS A 37 -13.13 -9.54 11.14
CA LYS A 37 -12.81 -10.96 11.38
C LYS A 37 -11.83 -11.47 10.33
N LEU A 38 -12.03 -11.14 9.05
CA LEU A 38 -11.12 -11.53 7.98
C LEU A 38 -9.74 -10.89 8.16
N ASN A 39 -9.70 -9.60 8.50
CA ASN A 39 -8.45 -8.92 8.76
C ASN A 39 -7.66 -9.56 9.92
N LEU A 40 -8.37 -9.94 10.99
CA LEU A 40 -7.79 -10.64 12.13
C LEU A 40 -7.22 -12.00 11.71
N VAL A 41 -7.98 -12.80 10.96
CA VAL A 41 -7.51 -14.11 10.43
C VAL A 41 -6.24 -13.95 9.58
N VAL A 42 -6.22 -13.00 8.65
CA VAL A 42 -5.05 -12.75 7.79
C VAL A 42 -3.83 -12.31 8.61
N THR A 43 -4.04 -11.46 9.62
CA THR A 43 -2.97 -10.99 10.50
C THR A 43 -2.43 -12.13 11.37
N THR A 44 -3.30 -12.97 11.92
CA THR A 44 -2.89 -14.16 12.69
C THR A 44 -2.10 -15.13 11.83
N LEU A 45 -2.55 -15.40 10.60
CA LEU A 45 -1.82 -16.23 9.65
C LEU A 45 -0.45 -15.64 9.29
N TYR A 46 -0.36 -14.31 9.10
CA TYR A 46 0.91 -13.62 8.87
C TYR A 46 1.88 -13.82 10.03
N VAL A 47 1.44 -13.56 11.27
CA VAL A 47 2.28 -13.72 12.46
C VAL A 47 2.72 -15.17 12.62
N ALA A 48 1.82 -16.12 12.41
CA ALA A 48 2.14 -17.55 12.46
C ALA A 48 3.17 -17.94 11.38
N ALA A 49 3.02 -17.44 10.15
CA ALA A 49 3.96 -17.71 9.05
C ALA A 49 5.36 -17.15 9.36
N VAL A 50 5.45 -15.92 9.88
CA VAL A 50 6.74 -15.34 10.30
C VAL A 50 7.34 -16.12 11.46
N ALA A 51 6.54 -16.51 12.45
CA ALA A 51 7.01 -17.31 13.58
C ALA A 51 7.55 -18.67 13.13
N ILE A 52 6.82 -19.39 12.28
CA ILE A 52 7.27 -20.67 11.70
C ILE A 52 8.56 -20.48 10.92
N TYR A 53 8.64 -19.44 10.07
CA TYR A 53 9.85 -19.14 9.31
C TYR A 53 11.05 -18.90 10.23
N LEU A 54 10.89 -18.08 11.27
CA LEU A 54 11.94 -17.82 12.25
C LEU A 54 12.32 -19.06 13.07
N LEU A 55 11.38 -19.96 13.38
CA LEU A 55 11.70 -21.21 14.08
C LEU A 55 12.56 -22.15 13.22
N VAL A 56 12.30 -22.21 11.91
CA VAL A 56 13.04 -23.09 10.98
C VAL A 56 14.37 -22.47 10.56
N PHE A 57 14.39 -21.17 10.28
CA PHE A 57 15.53 -20.47 9.67
C PHE A 57 16.19 -19.43 10.58
N GLY A 58 15.85 -19.35 11.87
CA GLY A 58 16.31 -18.28 12.76
C GLY A 58 17.83 -18.15 12.97
N LYS A 59 18.61 -19.13 12.48
CA LYS A 59 20.08 -19.08 12.47
C LYS A 59 20.67 -18.54 11.15
N ALA A 60 19.84 -18.23 10.16
CA ALA A 60 20.27 -17.67 8.88
C ALA A 60 20.85 -16.25 9.06
N PRO A 61 21.66 -15.76 8.11
CA PRO A 61 22.17 -14.39 8.13
C PRO A 61 21.04 -13.37 8.26
N ILE A 62 21.30 -12.29 9.02
CA ILE A 62 20.28 -11.26 9.31
C ILE A 62 19.66 -10.65 8.04
N VAL A 63 20.46 -10.50 6.98
CA VAL A 63 20.00 -9.96 5.69
C VAL A 63 18.97 -10.90 5.06
N GLU A 64 19.24 -12.21 5.04
CA GLU A 64 18.31 -13.21 4.50
C GLU A 64 17.00 -13.25 5.30
N LEU A 65 17.10 -13.18 6.63
CA LEU A 65 15.93 -13.12 7.52
C LEU A 65 15.07 -11.90 7.23
N ILE A 66 15.67 -10.70 7.14
CA ILE A 66 14.94 -9.46 6.85
C ILE A 66 14.29 -9.53 5.47
N THR A 67 15.03 -9.98 4.45
CA THR A 67 14.50 -10.10 3.08
C THR A 67 13.35 -11.09 3.00
N ALA A 68 13.45 -12.24 3.67
CA ALA A 68 12.39 -13.23 3.69
C ALA A 68 11.15 -12.74 4.45
N ILE A 69 11.31 -12.09 5.61
CA ILE A 69 10.19 -11.48 6.36
C ILE A 69 9.51 -10.40 5.51
N ALA A 70 10.29 -9.56 4.82
CA ALA A 70 9.74 -8.56 3.90
C ALA A 70 8.94 -9.23 2.75
N GLY A 71 9.42 -10.35 2.22
CA GLY A 71 8.72 -11.14 1.21
C GLY A 71 7.41 -11.75 1.72
N ILE A 72 7.42 -12.34 2.92
CA ILE A 72 6.21 -12.85 3.58
C ILE A 72 5.21 -11.70 3.79
N ASN A 73 5.67 -10.56 4.30
CA ASN A 73 4.83 -9.39 4.51
C ASN A 73 4.21 -8.90 3.20
N LEU A 74 4.98 -8.83 2.11
CA LEU A 74 4.48 -8.45 0.79
C LEU A 74 3.39 -9.42 0.31
N LEU A 75 3.59 -10.74 0.47
CA LEU A 75 2.60 -11.76 0.10
C LEU A 75 1.28 -11.55 0.86
N PHE A 76 1.34 -11.39 2.19
CA PHE A 76 0.15 -11.18 3.01
C PHE A 76 -0.53 -9.83 2.73
N ALA A 77 0.24 -8.78 2.45
CA ALA A 77 -0.30 -7.50 2.01
C ALA A 77 -1.05 -7.62 0.68
N MET A 78 -0.53 -8.39 -0.29
CA MET A 78 -1.22 -8.67 -1.55
C MET A 78 -2.52 -9.46 -1.32
N ILE A 79 -2.49 -10.52 -0.50
CA ILE A 79 -3.69 -11.29 -0.15
C ILE A 79 -4.76 -10.37 0.46
N ARG A 80 -4.39 -9.56 1.45
CA ARG A 80 -5.29 -8.61 2.10
C ARG A 80 -5.86 -7.60 1.10
N SER A 81 -5.02 -7.05 0.22
CA SER A 81 -5.42 -6.10 -0.82
C SER A 81 -6.42 -6.74 -1.80
N ILE A 82 -6.17 -7.96 -2.27
CA ILE A 82 -7.06 -8.70 -3.17
C ILE A 82 -8.39 -9.00 -2.51
N ILE A 83 -8.39 -9.43 -1.25
CA ILE A 83 -9.63 -9.71 -0.53
C ILE A 83 -10.45 -8.42 -0.36
N ASN A 84 -9.81 -7.33 0.09
CA ASN A 84 -10.48 -6.04 0.23
C ASN A 84 -11.03 -5.54 -1.11
N LEU A 85 -10.27 -5.69 -2.20
CA LEU A 85 -10.69 -5.36 -3.55
C LEU A 85 -11.94 -6.15 -3.98
N ASN A 86 -11.94 -7.46 -3.73
CA ASN A 86 -13.07 -8.33 -4.04
C ASN A 86 -14.31 -8.00 -3.21
N LEU A 87 -14.14 -7.67 -1.93
CA LEU A 87 -15.22 -7.24 -1.05
C LEU A 87 -15.77 -5.88 -1.49
N MET A 88 -14.92 -4.91 -1.81
CA MET A 88 -15.34 -3.62 -2.37
C MET A 88 -16.14 -3.79 -3.67
N ARG A 89 -15.67 -4.64 -4.60
CA ARG A 89 -16.43 -4.94 -5.84
C ARG A 89 -17.78 -5.60 -5.58
N LYS A 90 -17.91 -6.36 -4.49
CA LYS A 90 -19.16 -7.01 -4.10
C LYS A 90 -20.15 -6.03 -3.46
N PHE A 91 -19.65 -5.04 -2.73
CA PHE A 91 -20.47 -4.11 -1.95
C PHE A 91 -20.63 -2.73 -2.58
N THR A 92 -19.92 -2.46 -3.68
CA THR A 92 -19.91 -1.16 -4.34
C THR A 92 -19.75 -1.37 -5.84
N GLU A 93 -20.40 -0.53 -6.67
CA GLU A 93 -20.24 -0.53 -8.13
C GLU A 93 -18.88 0.05 -8.60
N LEU A 94 -17.85 -0.04 -7.76
CA LEU A 94 -16.58 0.65 -7.95
C LEU A 94 -15.80 0.00 -9.10
N ARG A 95 -15.83 0.64 -10.27
CA ARG A 95 -15.05 0.26 -11.45
C ARG A 95 -13.62 0.78 -11.31
N LEU A 96 -12.75 -0.01 -10.69
CA LEU A 96 -11.34 0.33 -10.60
C LEU A 96 -10.65 0.21 -11.97
N SER A 97 -10.13 1.34 -12.46
CA SER A 97 -9.33 1.38 -13.67
C SER A 97 -7.92 0.84 -13.38
N LEU A 98 -7.70 -0.43 -13.68
CA LEU A 98 -6.36 -1.04 -13.61
C LEU A 98 -5.46 -0.63 -14.78
N LYS A 99 -5.97 0.18 -15.72
CA LYS A 99 -5.25 0.62 -16.92
C LYS A 99 -3.93 1.32 -16.62
N ASN A 100 -3.84 2.00 -15.48
CA ASN A 100 -2.66 2.78 -15.11
C ASN A 100 -1.67 1.98 -14.26
N LEU A 101 -2.09 0.85 -13.69
CA LEU A 101 -1.23 -0.04 -12.89
C LEU A 101 0.11 -0.39 -13.56
N PRO A 102 0.18 -0.74 -14.87
CA PRO A 102 1.46 -1.05 -15.50
C PRO A 102 2.44 0.12 -15.51
N HIS A 103 1.95 1.37 -15.61
CA HIS A 103 2.81 2.55 -15.54
C HIS A 103 3.46 2.69 -14.15
N TYR A 104 2.66 2.51 -13.09
CA TYR A 104 3.17 2.55 -11.72
C TYR A 104 4.15 1.40 -11.44
N LEU A 105 3.85 0.19 -11.90
CA LEU A 105 4.76 -0.96 -11.78
C LEU A 105 6.07 -0.73 -12.54
N THR A 106 6.00 -0.21 -13.77
CA THR A 106 7.18 0.10 -14.58
C THR A 106 8.05 1.16 -13.90
N ALA A 107 7.44 2.24 -13.38
CA ALA A 107 8.17 3.26 -12.63
C ALA A 107 8.83 2.70 -11.37
N SER A 108 8.14 1.82 -10.63
CA SER A 108 8.70 1.15 -9.45
C SER A 108 9.87 0.23 -9.79
N ILE A 109 9.77 -0.56 -10.85
CA ILE A 109 10.87 -1.45 -11.30
C ILE A 109 12.10 -0.62 -11.70
N ILE A 110 11.90 0.45 -12.46
CA ILE A 110 12.99 1.35 -12.87
C ILE A 110 13.63 2.01 -11.63
N MET A 111 12.81 2.55 -10.72
CA MET A 111 13.28 3.14 -9.46
C MET A 111 14.11 2.14 -8.66
N THR A 112 13.59 0.93 -8.40
CA THR A 112 14.31 -0.11 -7.65
C THR A 112 15.63 -0.46 -8.32
N THR A 113 15.66 -0.57 -9.65
CA THR A 113 16.89 -0.85 -10.41
C THR A 113 17.93 0.25 -10.23
N VAL A 114 17.53 1.52 -10.34
CA VAL A 114 18.44 2.67 -10.16
C VAL A 114 18.97 2.72 -8.74
N VAL A 115 18.10 2.60 -7.73
CA VAL A 115 18.48 2.60 -6.32
C VAL A 115 19.45 1.45 -6.03
N TYR A 116 19.19 0.25 -6.57
CA TYR A 116 20.07 -0.90 -6.40
C TYR A 116 21.44 -0.67 -7.04
N MET A 117 21.48 -0.16 -8.27
CA MET A 117 22.73 0.18 -8.96
C MET A 117 23.58 1.18 -8.17
N ILE A 118 22.95 2.22 -7.62
CA ILE A 118 23.65 3.21 -6.79
C ILE A 118 24.11 2.59 -5.47
N ARG A 119 23.28 1.76 -4.84
CA ARG A 119 23.62 1.07 -3.59
C ARG A 119 24.86 0.19 -3.75
N LEU A 120 25.05 -0.45 -4.90
CA LEU A 120 26.25 -1.25 -5.21
C LEU A 120 27.53 -0.41 -5.31
N ARG A 121 27.41 0.88 -5.64
CA ARG A 121 28.54 1.82 -5.73
C ARG A 121 28.87 2.48 -4.39
N ILE A 122 27.88 2.62 -3.52
CA ILE A 122 28.08 3.04 -2.13
C ILE A 122 28.71 1.85 -1.40
N GLY A 123 29.89 2.04 -0.82
CA GLY A 123 30.61 1.01 -0.07
C GLY A 123 29.83 0.43 1.12
N PRO A 124 30.49 -0.28 2.05
CA PRO A 124 29.82 -0.80 3.23
C PRO A 124 29.16 0.36 4.00
N ILE A 125 27.85 0.22 4.28
CA ILE A 125 27.13 1.19 5.09
C ILE A 125 27.46 0.88 6.56
N PRO A 126 27.82 1.89 7.38
CA PRO A 126 28.13 1.69 8.78
C PRO A 126 27.01 0.95 9.54
N ALA A 127 27.36 0.10 10.50
CA ALA A 127 26.36 -0.61 11.32
C ALA A 127 25.62 0.32 12.29
N ARG A 128 26.18 1.51 12.58
CA ARG A 128 25.58 2.51 13.47
C ARG A 128 24.50 3.28 12.72
N ALA A 129 23.28 3.28 13.27
CA ALA A 129 22.11 3.87 12.62
C ALA A 129 22.28 5.35 12.23
N ILE A 130 22.96 6.15 13.07
CA ILE A 130 23.19 7.58 12.80
C ILE A 130 24.14 7.78 11.62
N GLU A 131 25.19 6.97 11.53
CA GLU A 131 26.19 7.04 10.44
C GLU A 131 25.64 6.42 9.14
N ALA A 132 24.70 5.49 9.24
CA ALA A 132 23.97 4.91 8.11
C ALA A 132 22.86 5.82 7.57
N ALA A 133 22.35 6.76 8.35
CA ALA A 133 21.21 7.58 7.96
C ALA A 133 21.50 8.45 6.72
N PRO A 134 22.63 9.18 6.60
CA PRO A 134 22.91 10.00 5.42
C PRO A 134 22.87 9.23 4.08
N PRO A 135 23.59 8.10 3.90
CA PRO A 135 23.52 7.37 2.63
C PRO A 135 22.14 6.77 2.36
N ILE A 136 21.39 6.37 3.40
CA ILE A 136 20.01 5.88 3.24
C ILE A 136 19.08 7.00 2.77
N LEU A 137 19.17 8.20 3.37
CA LEU A 137 18.35 9.35 2.97
C LEU A 137 18.62 9.77 1.53
N ILE A 138 19.88 9.71 1.08
CA ILE A 138 20.24 9.95 -0.32
C ILE A 138 19.57 8.91 -1.23
N LEU A 139 19.62 7.63 -0.89
CA LEU A 139 18.95 6.57 -1.66
C LEU A 139 17.44 6.77 -1.73
N VAL A 140 16.81 7.18 -0.62
CA VAL A 140 15.37 7.50 -0.57
C VAL A 140 15.04 8.70 -1.47
N ALA A 141 15.84 9.78 -1.41
CA ALA A 141 15.66 10.95 -2.25
C ALA A 141 15.79 10.61 -3.74
N VAL A 142 16.83 9.85 -4.10
CA VAL A 142 17.05 9.41 -5.48
C VAL A 142 15.89 8.55 -5.96
N GLY A 143 15.45 7.57 -5.16
CA GLY A 143 14.31 6.72 -5.50
C GLY A 143 13.03 7.53 -5.72
N THR A 144 12.74 8.47 -4.82
CA THR A 144 11.57 9.35 -4.93
C THR A 144 11.61 10.18 -6.20
N LEU A 145 12.76 10.78 -6.51
CA LEU A 145 12.94 11.59 -7.72
C LEU A 145 12.85 10.75 -8.99
N THR A 146 13.46 9.57 -9.04
CA THR A 146 13.38 8.69 -10.21
C THR A 146 11.96 8.19 -10.44
N TYR A 147 11.28 7.73 -9.39
CA TYR A 147 9.90 7.29 -9.50
C TYR A 147 8.99 8.42 -10.02
N GLY A 148 9.08 9.60 -9.42
CA GLY A 148 8.31 10.76 -9.84
C GLY A 148 8.61 11.18 -11.28
N ALA A 149 9.88 11.23 -11.67
CA ALA A 149 10.30 11.59 -13.01
C ALA A 149 9.81 10.59 -14.07
N ILE A 150 10.02 9.29 -13.85
CA ILE A 150 9.57 8.25 -14.78
C ILE A 150 8.05 8.27 -14.90
N LEU A 151 7.34 8.36 -13.77
CA LEU A 151 5.89 8.40 -13.78
C LEU A 151 5.35 9.66 -14.49
N TYR A 152 6.00 10.81 -14.32
CA TYR A 152 5.68 12.03 -15.06
C TYR A 152 5.86 11.86 -16.58
N LEU A 153 6.85 11.10 -17.02
CA LEU A 153 7.09 10.83 -18.43
C LEU A 153 6.04 9.89 -19.03
N ILE A 154 5.73 8.78 -18.34
CA ILE A 154 4.93 7.70 -18.92
C ILE A 154 3.43 7.77 -18.60
N SER A 155 3.02 8.41 -17.50
CA SER A 155 1.61 8.45 -17.05
C SER A 155 0.98 9.81 -17.29
N LYS A 156 -0.01 9.86 -18.20
CA LYS A 156 -0.77 11.10 -18.46
C LYS A 156 -1.62 11.49 -17.26
N GLU A 157 -2.22 10.51 -16.60
CA GLU A 157 -3.08 10.71 -15.43
C GLU A 157 -2.29 11.27 -14.25
N PHE A 158 -1.05 10.83 -14.05
CA PHE A 158 -0.18 11.40 -13.03
C PHE A 158 0.16 12.87 -13.30
N ARG A 159 0.42 13.24 -14.56
CA ARG A 159 0.60 14.65 -14.94
C ARG A 159 -0.65 15.48 -14.67
N THR A 160 -1.83 14.95 -14.97
CA THR A 160 -3.10 15.61 -14.66
C THR A 160 -3.26 15.84 -13.16
N LEU A 161 -3.00 14.80 -12.35
CA LEU A 161 -3.07 14.87 -10.89
C LEU A 161 -2.12 15.93 -10.32
N LEU A 162 -0.87 16.00 -10.79
CA LEU A 162 0.07 17.04 -10.35
C LEU A 162 -0.41 18.45 -10.73
N ARG A 163 -1.04 18.60 -11.90
CA ARG A 163 -1.61 19.89 -12.32
C ARG A 163 -2.78 20.32 -11.43
N GLU A 164 -3.66 19.37 -11.09
CA GLU A 164 -4.79 19.59 -10.19
C GLU A 164 -4.31 19.98 -8.79
N VAL A 165 -3.38 19.22 -8.21
CA VAL A 165 -2.78 19.52 -6.90
C VAL A 165 -2.13 20.90 -6.90
N ARG A 166 -1.35 21.23 -7.94
CA ARG A 166 -0.74 22.57 -8.07
C ARG A 166 -1.80 23.67 -8.13
N SER A 167 -2.87 23.47 -8.91
CA SER A 167 -3.95 24.46 -9.01
C SER A 167 -4.70 24.64 -7.70
N PHE A 168 -4.92 23.56 -6.94
CA PHE A 168 -5.57 23.58 -5.64
C PHE A 168 -4.74 24.37 -4.61
N ILE A 169 -3.43 24.11 -4.54
CA ILE A 169 -2.52 24.83 -3.64
C ILE A 169 -2.50 26.32 -4.01
N LEU A 170 -2.35 26.65 -5.29
CA LEU A 170 -2.31 28.05 -5.74
C LEU A 170 -3.62 28.80 -5.48
N ASN A 171 -4.78 28.14 -5.63
CA ASN A 171 -6.09 28.74 -5.35
C ASN A 171 -6.46 28.80 -3.85
N THR A 172 -5.78 28.04 -3.00
CA THR A 172 -6.02 28.04 -1.54
C THR A 172 -5.15 29.08 -0.83
N TYR A 173 -4.05 29.51 -1.44
CA TYR A 173 -3.12 30.52 -0.93
C TYR A 173 -3.31 31.92 -1.58
N LEU A 174 -4.35 32.11 -2.39
CA LEU A 174 -4.83 33.38 -2.94
C LEU A 174 -6.21 33.71 -2.35
#